data_AF-A0A2H0VD09-F1
#
_entry.id   AF-A0A2H0VD09-F1
#
_cell.length_a   1.000
_cell.length_b   1.000
_cell.length_c   1.000
_cell.angle_alpha   90.00
_cell.angle_beta   90.00
_cell.angle_gamma   90.00
#
_symmetry.space_group_name_H-M   'P 1'
#
loop_
_entity.id
_entity.type
_entity.pdbx_description
1 polymer ?
#
loop_
_entity_poly.entity_id
_entity_poly.type
_entity_poly.pdbx_seq_one_letter_code
_entity_poly.pdbx_strand_id
1 'polypeptide(L)'
;EGAKWLAYGLNNTAVYWSPSVIVLGGSMIIKSPGISIERVSHHLKKVLTIFSERPRLAKAELGDIGGLYGALEILKQNNYL
;
A
#
# COMPACT_ATOMS: atom_id res chain seq x y z
N GLU A 1 2.13 14.09 11.33
CA GLU A 1 1.07 14.45 10.37
C GLU A 1 0.96 13.56 9.13
N GLY A 2 2.00 13.37 8.30
CA GLY A 2 1.90 12.57 7.06
C GLY A 2 1.28 11.17 7.21
N ALA A 3 1.66 10.42 8.26
CA ALA A 3 1.09 9.11 8.56
C ALA A 3 -0.42 9.12 8.86
N LYS A 4 -0.92 10.20 9.48
CA LYS A 4 -2.33 10.37 9.82
C LYS A 4 -3.16 10.64 8.57
N TRP A 5 -2.67 11.53 7.71
CA TRP A 5 -3.31 11.82 6.42
C TRP A 5 -3.34 10.60 5.51
N LEU A 6 -2.22 9.87 5.43
CA LEU A 6 -2.18 8.63 4.69
C LEU A 6 -3.19 7.61 5.23
N ALA A 7 -3.32 7.46 6.56
CA ALA A 7 -4.33 6.58 7.14
C ALA A 7 -5.77 6.93 6.75
N TYR A 8 -6.11 8.23 6.61
CA TYR A 8 -7.43 8.62 6.09
C TYR A 8 -7.63 8.25 4.63
N GLY A 9 -6.61 8.43 3.79
CA GLY A 9 -6.65 7.98 2.40
C GLY A 9 -6.83 6.46 2.30
N LEU A 10 -6.06 5.70 3.06
CA LEU A 10 -6.15 4.24 3.11
C LEU A 10 -7.50 3.76 3.64
N ASN A 11 -8.10 4.46 4.62
CA ASN A 11 -9.45 4.17 5.06
C ASN A 11 -10.44 4.27 3.90
N ASN A 12 -10.42 5.38 3.17
CA ASN A 12 -11.36 5.60 2.07
C ASN A 12 -11.17 4.54 0.96
N THR A 13 -9.92 4.23 0.59
CA THR A 13 -9.62 3.17 -0.38
C THR A 13 -10.05 1.80 0.12
N ALA A 14 -9.80 1.48 1.40
CA ALA A 14 -10.18 0.20 1.98
C ALA A 14 -11.70 0.03 2.03
N VAL A 15 -12.45 1.07 2.39
CA VAL A 15 -13.92 1.03 2.38
C VAL A 15 -14.46 0.88 0.95
N TYR A 16 -13.83 1.55 -0.02
CA TYR A 16 -14.24 1.47 -1.43
C TYR A 16 -13.96 0.10 -2.07
N TRP A 17 -12.82 -0.53 -1.79
CA TRP A 17 -12.36 -1.72 -2.52
C TRP A 17 -12.25 -3.00 -1.65
N SER A 18 -12.29 -2.89 -0.33
CA SER A 18 -12.18 -4.01 0.62
C SER A 18 -11.00 -4.98 0.34
N PRO A 19 -9.76 -4.48 0.13
CA PRO A 19 -8.63 -5.34 -0.18
C PRO A 19 -8.19 -6.15 1.06
N SER A 20 -7.58 -7.31 0.84
CA SER A 20 -6.92 -8.09 1.91
C SER A 20 -5.53 -7.55 2.29
N VAL A 21 -4.86 -6.86 1.36
CA VAL A 21 -3.53 -6.26 1.55
C VAL A 21 -3.44 -4.92 0.83
N ILE A 22 -2.76 -3.96 1.45
CA ILE A 22 -2.39 -2.69 0.81
C ILE A 22 -0.86 -2.59 0.80
N VAL A 23 -0.29 -2.57 -0.40
CA VAL A 23 1.15 -2.43 -0.62
C VAL A 23 1.47 -0.96 -0.86
N LEU A 24 2.35 -0.41 -0.01
CA LEU A 24 2.78 0.99 -0.05
C LEU A 24 4.21 1.07 -0.59
N GLY A 25 4.37 1.75 -1.73
CA GLY A 25 5.64 1.95 -2.40
C GLY A 25 6.08 3.42 -2.47
N GLY A 26 7.08 3.68 -3.30
CA GLY A 26 7.63 5.02 -3.52
C GLY A 26 8.61 5.48 -2.44
N SER A 27 9.40 6.50 -2.77
CA SER A 27 10.47 7.02 -1.91
C SER A 27 9.97 7.50 -0.55
N MET A 28 8.76 8.08 -0.50
CA MET A 28 8.14 8.57 0.73
C MET A 28 7.76 7.46 1.72
N ILE A 29 7.71 6.19 1.30
CA ILE A 29 7.43 5.04 2.18
C ILE A 29 8.71 4.22 2.43
N ILE A 30 9.51 4.02 1.40
CA ILE A 30 10.64 3.07 1.43
C ILE A 30 11.94 3.72 1.93
N LYS A 31 12.18 5.01 1.62
CA LYS A 31 13.44 5.71 1.95
C LYS A 31 13.32 6.51 3.24
N SER A 32 14.45 6.76 3.91
CA SER A 32 14.53 7.55 5.16
C SER A 32 14.57 9.06 4.88
N PRO A 33 13.92 9.93 5.68
CA PRO A 33 13.20 9.63 6.93
C PRO A 33 11.79 9.04 6.74
N GLY A 34 11.21 9.11 5.52
CA GLY A 34 9.99 8.41 5.12
C GLY A 34 8.75 8.59 5.99
N ILE A 35 7.66 7.95 5.61
CA ILE A 35 6.46 7.80 6.44
C ILE A 35 6.50 6.40 7.06
N SER A 36 6.57 6.33 8.39
CA SER A 36 6.54 5.05 9.12
C SER A 36 5.21 4.33 8.91
N ILE A 37 5.27 3.10 8.40
CA ILE A 37 4.12 2.21 8.24
C ILE A 37 3.51 1.84 9.58
N GLU A 38 4.33 1.72 10.62
CA GLU A 38 3.88 1.41 11.98
C GLU A 38 2.99 2.55 12.50
N ARG A 39 3.37 3.81 12.24
CA ARG A 39 2.55 4.98 12.57
C ARG A 39 1.28 5.06 11.72
N VAL A 40 1.36 4.74 10.42
CA VAL A 40 0.17 4.67 9.55
C VAL A 40 -0.79 3.62 10.07
N SER A 41 -0.31 2.42 10.40
CA SER A 41 -1.09 1.32 10.98
C SER A 41 -1.74 1.74 12.30
N HIS A 42 -1.00 2.44 13.17
CA HIS A 42 -1.55 2.99 14.42
C HIS A 42 -2.73 3.94 14.18
N HIS A 43 -2.65 4.84 13.21
CA HIS A 43 -3.74 5.75 12.87
C HIS A 43 -4.88 5.02 12.14
N LEU A 44 -4.57 4.12 11.21
CA LEU A 44 -5.55 3.39 10.41
C LEU A 44 -6.46 2.53 11.29
N LYS A 45 -5.91 1.87 12.32
CA LYS A 45 -6.69 1.08 13.29
C LYS A 45 -7.79 1.89 14.00
N LYS A 46 -7.62 3.21 14.15
CA LYS A 46 -8.58 4.10 14.82
C LYS A 46 -9.72 4.54 13.90
N VAL A 47 -9.48 4.55 12.59
CA VAL A 47 -10.42 5.14 11.61
C VAL A 47 -11.12 4.06 10.79
N LEU A 48 -10.44 2.95 10.49
CA LEU A 48 -10.98 1.82 9.74
C LEU A 48 -11.66 0.83 10.71
N THR A 49 -12.92 1.11 11.00
CA THR A 49 -13.71 0.41 12.03
C THR A 49 -14.81 -0.49 11.46
N ILE A 50 -15.13 -0.38 10.17
CA ILE A 50 -16.26 -1.12 9.57
C ILE A 50 -15.96 -2.60 9.29
N PHE A 51 -14.68 -2.98 9.20
CA PHE A 51 -14.26 -4.33 8.88
C PHE A 51 -13.86 -5.11 10.15
N SER A 52 -14.28 -6.37 10.23
CA SER A 52 -13.84 -7.31 11.27
C SER A 52 -12.34 -7.58 11.18
N GLU A 53 -11.85 -7.78 9.96
CA GLU A 53 -10.44 -7.94 9.63
C GLU A 53 -9.96 -6.75 8.80
N ARG A 54 -8.81 -6.18 9.19
CA ARG A 54 -8.24 -5.02 8.48
C ARG A 54 -7.23 -5.49 7.44
N PRO A 55 -7.11 -4.78 6.30
CA PRO A 55 -6.07 -5.06 5.32
C PRO A 55 -4.68 -5.04 5.96
N ARG A 56 -3.84 -6.01 5.59
CA ARG A 56 -2.42 -5.99 5.95
C ARG A 56 -1.73 -4.84 5.23
N LEU A 57 -0.95 -4.03 5.94
CA LEU A 57 -0.07 -3.03 5.30
C LEU A 57 1.31 -3.65 5.03
N ALA A 58 1.82 -3.52 3.81
CA ALA A 58 3.13 -4.02 3.40
C ALA A 58 3.93 -2.94 2.66
N LYS A 59 5.27 -3.00 2.74
CA LYS A 59 6.15 -2.19 1.90
C LYS A 59 6.30 -2.86 0.53
N ALA A 60 6.34 -2.06 -0.54
CA ALA A 60 6.70 -2.59 -1.85
C ALA A 60 8.17 -3.04 -1.85
N GLU A 61 8.42 -4.30 -2.20
CA GLU A 61 9.76 -4.90 -2.16
C GLU A 61 10.56 -4.63 -3.43
N LEU A 62 9.90 -4.52 -4.58
CA LEU A 62 10.55 -4.33 -5.88
C LEU A 62 11.08 -2.90 -6.11
N GLY A 63 10.74 -1.94 -5.24
CA GLY A 63 11.23 -0.57 -5.34
C GLY A 63 11.12 0.03 -6.75
N ASP A 64 12.23 0.62 -7.21
CA ASP A 64 12.30 1.36 -8.47
C ASP A 64 12.17 0.46 -9.72
N ILE A 65 12.42 -0.86 -9.59
CA ILE A 65 12.29 -1.81 -10.71
C ILE A 65 10.92 -2.48 -10.78
N GLY A 66 9.99 -2.17 -9.85
CA GLY A 66 8.65 -2.76 -9.84
C GLY A 66 7.86 -2.53 -11.13
N GLY A 67 8.04 -1.37 -11.78
CA GLY A 67 7.42 -1.08 -13.07
C GLY A 67 7.91 -1.99 -14.20
N LEU A 68 9.20 -2.37 -14.19
CA LEU A 68 9.76 -3.29 -15.20
C LEU A 68 9.22 -4.71 -15.01
N TYR A 69 9.14 -5.19 -13.76
CA TYR A 69 8.50 -6.47 -13.47
C TYR A 69 7.02 -6.47 -13.86
N GLY A 70 6.30 -5.38 -13.62
CA GLY A 70 4.92 -5.22 -14.08
C GLY A 70 4.79 -5.28 -15.60
N ALA A 71 5.69 -4.63 -16.34
CA ALA A 71 5.70 -4.69 -17.81
C ALA A 71 5.98 -6.10 -18.33
N LEU A 72 6.94 -6.81 -17.73
CA LEU A 72 7.23 -8.21 -18.08
C LEU A 72 6.02 -9.11 -17.81
N GLU A 73 5.33 -8.91 -16.69
CA GLU A 73 4.14 -9.68 -16.34
C GLU A 73 2.99 -9.41 -17.32
N ILE A 74 2.79 -8.16 -17.75
CA ILE A 74 1.82 -7.81 -18.80
C ILE A 74 2.13 -8.54 -20.11
N LEU A 75 3.40 -8.61 -20.52
CA LEU A 75 3.79 -9.33 -21.74
C LEU A 75 3.49 -10.83 -21.64
N LYS A 76 3.77 -11.45 -20.49
CA LYS A 76 3.45 -12.87 -20.24
C LYS A 76 1.95 -13.13 -20.26
N GLN A 77 1.16 -12.30 -19.58
CA GLN A 77 -0.30 -12.46 -19.52
C GLN A 77 -0.97 -12.33 -20.90
N ASN A 78 -0.36 -11.54 -21.78
CA ASN A 78 -0.82 -11.35 -23.16
C ASN A 78 -0.17 -12.32 -24.17
N ASN A 79 0.58 -13.34 -23.72
CA ASN A 79 1.28 -14.32 -24.56
C ASN A 79 2.27 -13.71 -25.58
N TYR A 80 2.92 -12.60 -25.22
CA TYR A 80 4.02 -12.02 -26.01
C TYR A 80 5.39 -12.61 -25.61
N LEU A 81 5.44 -13.38 -24.54
CA LEU A 81 6.59 -14.11 -23.98
C LEU A 81 6.15 -15.54 -23.66
#